data_AF-A0AAU9JH85-F1
#
_entry.id   AF-A0AAU9JH85-F1
#
_cell.length_a   1.000
_cell.length_b   1.000
_cell.length_c   1.000
_cell.angle_alpha   90.00
_cell.angle_beta   90.00
_cell.angle_gamma   90.00
#
_symmetry.space_group_name_H-M   'P 1'
#
loop_
_entity.id
_entity.type
_entity.pdbx_description
1 polymer ?
#
loop_
_entity_poly.entity_id
_entity_poly.type
_entity_poly.pdbx_seq_one_letter_code
_entity_poly.pdbx_strand_id
1 'polypeptide(L)'
;MSWEELIPKCIDLLQTYNPVTDSPDTHFQRASVKNEDKNETVFLQQVFYGVNRYREFLRRLNRAIFKVHATSTNSNDSYPFMIISYLALFRLDELGIKNFKRLVDTQEQLKMHVLLSFLFDEELLREHVRESWCEVYDYKFIDNEIISKATSRKIEMRNLLESLSLRATGQKTQQSEGEEEEDKEKTKEKHTIMVKPFNLTKPKPRRLPVPVEIPRKIQANKVDQKIFNNSLATVDEQNKKRFEEVKKQTVSKYDFQNDPIKRLWES
;
A
#
# COMPACT_ATOMS: atom_id res chain seq x y z
N MET A 1 -19.00 3.85 19.12
CA MET A 1 -17.69 4.43 18.72
C MET A 1 -16.54 3.87 19.53
N SER A 2 -16.18 2.63 19.24
CA SER A 2 -14.86 2.11 19.58
C SER A 2 -13.87 2.61 18.52
N TRP A 3 -12.93 3.49 18.91
CA TRP A 3 -11.92 4.01 17.97
C TRP A 3 -10.98 2.90 17.46
N GLU A 4 -10.84 1.82 18.23
CA GLU A 4 -9.96 0.69 17.95
C GLU A 4 -10.43 -0.16 16.76
N GLU A 5 -11.74 -0.33 16.61
CA GLU A 5 -12.31 -1.16 15.54
C GLU A 5 -12.48 -0.42 14.21
N LEU A 6 -12.39 0.89 14.24
CA LEU A 6 -12.85 1.74 13.16
C LEU A 6 -11.84 1.82 12.00
N ILE A 7 -10.54 1.81 12.27
CA ILE A 7 -9.51 1.67 11.21
C ILE A 7 -9.53 0.28 10.57
N PRO A 8 -9.57 -0.85 11.33
CA PRO A 8 -9.76 -2.18 10.75
C PRO A 8 -10.98 -2.29 9.83
N LYS A 9 -12.15 -1.78 10.25
CA LYS A 9 -13.36 -1.77 9.41
C LYS A 9 -13.16 -0.98 8.11
N CYS A 10 -12.45 0.16 8.16
CA CYS A 10 -12.09 0.92 6.94
C CYS A 10 -11.17 0.11 6.01
N ILE A 11 -10.20 -0.62 6.58
CA ILE A 11 -9.26 -1.46 5.81
C ILE A 11 -10.03 -2.58 5.09
N ASP A 12 -10.89 -3.29 5.80
CA ASP A 12 -11.70 -4.38 5.23
C ASP A 12 -12.61 -3.88 4.11
N LEU A 13 -13.20 -2.70 4.30
CA LEU A 13 -14.04 -2.05 3.30
C LEU A 13 -13.24 -1.70 2.04
N LEU A 14 -12.02 -1.16 2.17
CA LEU A 14 -11.17 -0.87 1.02
C LEU A 14 -10.61 -2.12 0.34
N GLN A 15 -10.31 -3.18 1.10
CA GLN A 15 -9.80 -4.44 0.56
C GLN A 15 -10.85 -5.20 -0.27
N THR A 16 -12.10 -5.21 0.19
CA THR A 16 -13.20 -5.90 -0.50
C THR A 16 -13.75 -5.14 -1.69
N TYR A 17 -13.37 -3.86 -1.86
CA TYR A 17 -13.85 -3.03 -2.96
C TYR A 17 -13.15 -3.36 -4.27
N ASN A 18 -13.94 -3.78 -5.27
CA ASN A 18 -13.47 -3.98 -6.63
C ASN A 18 -14.09 -2.93 -7.58
N PRO A 19 -13.28 -1.97 -8.10
CA PRO A 19 -13.78 -0.90 -8.94
C PRO A 19 -14.25 -1.35 -10.33
N VAL A 20 -13.93 -2.59 -10.74
CA VAL A 20 -14.36 -3.14 -12.04
C VAL A 20 -15.80 -3.67 -11.97
N THR A 21 -16.21 -4.18 -10.80
CA THR A 21 -17.48 -4.89 -10.64
C THR A 21 -18.54 -4.08 -9.91
N ASP A 22 -18.14 -3.28 -8.92
CA ASP A 22 -19.07 -2.55 -8.07
C ASP A 22 -18.81 -1.04 -8.16
N SER A 23 -19.90 -0.26 -8.19
CA SER A 23 -19.80 1.17 -7.91
C SER A 23 -19.46 1.39 -6.42
N PRO A 24 -18.75 2.49 -6.06
CA PRO A 24 -18.46 2.81 -4.66
C PRO A 24 -19.72 2.80 -3.78
N ASP A 25 -20.83 3.33 -4.29
CA ASP A 25 -22.09 3.44 -3.56
C ASP A 25 -22.73 2.06 -3.31
N THR A 26 -22.77 1.22 -4.34
CA THR A 26 -23.35 -0.12 -4.24
C THR A 26 -22.55 -0.99 -3.27
N HIS A 27 -21.22 -0.89 -3.32
CA HIS A 27 -20.35 -1.62 -2.39
C HIS A 27 -20.51 -1.13 -0.95
N PHE A 28 -20.51 0.20 -0.73
CA PHE A 28 -20.68 0.77 0.59
C PHE A 28 -22.04 0.41 1.20
N GLN A 29 -23.13 0.52 0.43
CA GLN A 29 -24.46 0.15 0.91
C GLN A 29 -24.51 -1.31 1.36
N ARG A 30 -23.91 -2.24 0.60
CA ARG A 30 -23.85 -3.67 0.95
C ARG A 30 -23.08 -3.92 2.26
N ALA A 31 -22.00 -3.18 2.48
CA ALA A 31 -21.20 -3.28 3.70
C ALA A 31 -21.86 -2.58 4.90
N SER A 32 -22.54 -1.45 4.67
CA SER A 32 -23.17 -0.60 5.68
C SER A 32 -24.33 -1.29 6.40
N VAL A 33 -25.01 -2.26 5.78
CA VAL A 33 -26.10 -3.04 6.41
C VAL A 33 -25.62 -3.75 7.70
N LYS A 34 -24.31 -3.98 7.85
CA LYS A 34 -23.75 -4.72 8.98
C LYS A 34 -23.49 -3.88 10.24
N ASN A 35 -23.59 -2.55 10.18
CA ASN A 35 -23.24 -1.67 11.30
C ASN A 35 -24.50 -1.05 11.93
N GLU A 36 -24.66 -1.21 13.25
CA GLU A 36 -25.79 -0.64 14.01
C GLU A 36 -25.58 0.85 14.36
N ASP A 37 -24.32 1.27 14.53
CA ASP A 37 -23.96 2.65 14.90
C ASP A 37 -23.98 3.59 13.68
N LYS A 38 -24.92 4.55 13.67
CA LYS A 38 -25.04 5.58 12.62
C LYS A 38 -23.77 6.42 12.49
N ASN A 39 -23.16 6.81 13.60
CA ASN A 39 -21.99 7.69 13.55
C ASN A 39 -20.75 6.97 13.02
N GLU A 40 -20.56 5.68 13.35
CA GLU A 40 -19.50 4.85 12.77
C GLU A 40 -19.71 4.67 11.27
N THR A 41 -20.95 4.46 10.87
CA THR A 41 -21.33 4.33 9.45
C THR A 41 -20.99 5.59 8.66
N VAL A 42 -21.33 6.78 9.17
CA VAL A 42 -21.01 8.06 8.52
C VAL A 42 -19.50 8.26 8.43
N PHE A 43 -18.74 7.90 9.48
CA PHE A 43 -17.28 7.97 9.43
C PHE A 43 -16.71 7.05 8.34
N LEU A 44 -17.12 5.78 8.32
CA LEU A 44 -16.69 4.79 7.33
C LEU A 44 -17.00 5.26 5.91
N GLN A 45 -18.20 5.82 5.71
CA GLN A 45 -18.65 6.41 4.46
C GLN A 45 -17.69 7.51 4.00
N GLN A 46 -17.41 8.47 4.88
CA GLN A 46 -16.56 9.62 4.61
C GLN A 46 -15.10 9.24 4.31
N VAL A 47 -14.57 8.24 5.01
CA VAL A 47 -13.20 7.75 4.76
C VAL A 47 -13.15 6.96 3.46
N PHE A 48 -14.09 6.05 3.23
CA PHE A 48 -14.12 5.23 2.03
C PHE A 48 -14.20 6.07 0.75
N TYR A 49 -15.19 6.98 0.67
CA TYR A 49 -15.32 7.85 -0.48
C TYR A 49 -14.14 8.81 -0.61
N GLY A 50 -13.61 9.32 0.50
CA GLY A 50 -12.45 10.19 0.51
C GLY A 50 -11.20 9.52 -0.05
N VAL A 51 -10.87 8.33 0.44
CA VAL A 51 -9.74 7.53 -0.03
C VAL A 51 -9.93 7.11 -1.48
N ASN A 52 -11.15 6.77 -1.90
CA ASN A 52 -11.43 6.44 -3.30
C ASN A 52 -11.32 7.67 -4.23
N ARG A 53 -11.79 8.84 -3.78
CA ARG A 53 -11.68 10.10 -4.53
C ARG A 53 -10.22 10.52 -4.74
N TYR A 54 -9.40 10.42 -3.70
CA TYR A 54 -7.98 10.78 -3.74
C TYR A 54 -7.06 9.57 -3.98
N ARG A 55 -7.57 8.50 -4.59
CA ARG A 55 -6.85 7.22 -4.70
C ARG A 55 -5.51 7.34 -5.41
N GLU A 56 -5.47 8.07 -6.54
CA GLU A 56 -4.23 8.27 -7.29
C GLU A 56 -3.20 9.11 -6.52
N PHE A 57 -3.67 10.14 -5.82
CA PHE A 57 -2.84 10.99 -4.97
C PHE A 57 -2.17 10.16 -3.86
N LEU A 58 -2.98 9.39 -3.13
CA LEU A 58 -2.53 8.56 -2.01
C LEU A 58 -1.64 7.40 -2.48
N ARG A 59 -1.91 6.83 -3.67
CA ARG A 59 -1.06 5.77 -4.23
C ARG A 59 0.33 6.28 -4.59
N ARG A 60 0.44 7.49 -5.14
CA ARG A 60 1.74 8.11 -5.46
C ARG A 60 2.53 8.41 -4.19
N LEU A 61 1.85 8.90 -3.15
CA LEU A 61 2.45 9.07 -1.82
C LEU A 61 2.98 7.75 -1.25
N ASN A 62 2.16 6.70 -1.21
CA ASN A 62 2.58 5.40 -0.69
C ASN A 62 3.80 4.85 -1.44
N ARG A 63 3.82 4.98 -2.78
CA ARG A 63 4.97 4.55 -3.60
C ARG A 63 6.25 5.29 -3.21
N ALA A 64 6.18 6.60 -2.97
CA ALA A 64 7.32 7.38 -2.53
C ALA A 64 7.81 6.95 -1.14
N ILE A 65 6.89 6.78 -0.18
CA ILE A 65 7.23 6.35 1.19
C ILE A 65 7.87 4.96 1.19
N PHE A 66 7.31 4.00 0.45
CA PHE A 66 7.86 2.65 0.35
C PHE A 66 9.21 2.59 -0.37
N LYS A 67 9.52 3.60 -1.19
CA LYS A 67 10.84 3.74 -1.82
C LYS A 67 11.87 4.31 -0.84
N VAL A 68 11.50 5.36 -0.10
CA VAL A 68 12.41 6.05 0.84
C VAL A 68 12.64 5.23 2.10
N HIS A 69 11.60 4.62 2.62
CA HIS A 69 11.59 3.86 3.88
C HIS A 69 11.34 2.36 3.66
N ALA A 70 12.01 1.77 2.66
CA ALA A 70 11.83 0.38 2.26
C ALA A 70 12.14 -0.64 3.38
N THR A 71 13.02 -0.30 4.33
CA THR A 71 13.39 -1.17 5.45
C THR A 71 12.36 -1.20 6.58
N SER A 72 11.56 -0.15 6.75
CA SER A 72 10.61 -0.01 7.85
C SER A 72 9.15 -0.14 7.44
N THR A 73 8.87 -0.34 6.14
CA THR A 73 7.52 -0.37 5.60
C THR A 73 7.30 -1.59 4.69
N ASN A 74 6.06 -2.09 4.63
CA ASN A 74 5.68 -3.24 3.82
C ASN A 74 4.49 -2.89 2.90
N SER A 75 4.33 -3.59 1.79
CA SER A 75 3.14 -3.50 0.93
C SER A 75 1.82 -3.73 1.67
N ASN A 76 1.83 -4.53 2.75
CA ASN A 76 0.66 -4.74 3.61
C ASN A 76 0.19 -3.44 4.30
N ASP A 77 1.09 -2.47 4.46
CA ASP A 77 0.80 -1.19 5.10
C ASP A 77 0.14 -0.19 4.14
N SER A 78 -0.13 -0.58 2.89
CA SER A 78 -0.68 0.31 1.86
C SER A 78 -2.02 0.91 2.26
N TYR A 79 -3.01 0.10 2.66
CA TYR A 79 -4.33 0.61 3.05
C TYR A 79 -4.31 1.45 4.34
N PRO A 80 -3.66 1.01 5.44
CA PRO A 80 -3.47 1.85 6.62
C PRO A 80 -2.83 3.20 6.28
N PHE A 81 -1.79 3.21 5.44
CA PHE A 81 -1.10 4.45 5.07
C PHE A 81 -1.99 5.36 4.23
N MET A 82 -2.79 4.82 3.31
CA MET A 82 -3.75 5.62 2.53
C MET A 82 -4.80 6.27 3.44
N ILE A 83 -5.37 5.52 4.39
CA ILE A 83 -6.40 6.02 5.30
C ILE A 83 -5.83 7.13 6.19
N ILE A 84 -4.70 6.87 6.86
CA ILE A 84 -4.10 7.83 7.79
C ILE A 84 -3.60 9.07 7.04
N SER A 85 -3.00 8.92 5.85
CA SER A 85 -2.59 10.06 5.02
C SER A 85 -3.78 10.91 4.57
N TYR A 86 -4.88 10.28 4.18
CA TYR A 86 -6.11 11.00 3.85
C TYR A 86 -6.63 11.82 5.03
N LEU A 87 -6.68 11.21 6.21
CA LEU A 87 -7.11 11.89 7.43
C LEU A 87 -6.18 13.05 7.80
N ALA A 88 -4.86 12.85 7.72
CA ALA A 88 -3.86 13.84 8.07
C ALA A 88 -3.85 15.06 7.13
N LEU A 89 -3.97 14.84 5.82
CA LEU A 89 -3.87 15.92 4.83
C LEU A 89 -5.21 16.63 4.63
N PHE A 90 -6.31 15.87 4.46
CA PHE A 90 -7.59 16.44 4.03
C PHE A 90 -8.61 16.65 5.14
N ARG A 91 -8.54 15.90 6.25
CA ARG A 91 -9.60 15.90 7.28
C ARG A 91 -9.13 16.29 8.68
N LEU A 92 -7.88 16.74 8.83
CA LEU A 92 -7.33 17.02 10.14
C LEU A 92 -8.07 18.16 10.87
N ASP A 93 -8.51 19.19 10.14
CA ASP A 93 -9.24 20.33 10.71
C ASP A 93 -10.63 19.92 11.23
N GLU A 94 -11.32 19.04 10.49
CA GLU A 94 -12.66 18.57 10.87
C GLU A 94 -12.61 17.51 11.98
N LEU A 95 -11.62 16.63 11.94
CA LEU A 95 -11.45 15.55 12.92
C LEU A 95 -10.88 16.07 14.24
N GLY A 96 -9.97 17.04 14.14
CA GLY A 96 -9.18 17.57 15.24
C GLY A 96 -8.03 16.64 15.65
N ILE A 97 -6.95 17.26 16.15
CA ILE A 97 -5.70 16.58 16.54
C ILE A 97 -5.94 15.49 17.59
N LYS A 98 -6.84 15.74 18.56
CA LYS A 98 -7.12 14.81 19.67
C LYS A 98 -7.69 13.48 19.16
N ASN A 99 -8.66 13.53 18.25
CA ASN A 99 -9.28 12.33 17.69
C ASN A 99 -8.33 11.66 16.68
N PHE A 100 -7.60 12.46 15.90
CA PHE A 100 -6.56 11.94 15.02
C PHE A 100 -5.50 11.14 15.79
N LYS A 101 -5.00 11.67 16.91
CA LYS A 101 -4.06 10.96 17.79
C LYS A 101 -4.62 9.62 18.26
N ARG A 102 -5.89 9.57 18.68
CA ARG A 102 -6.54 8.32 19.09
C ARG A 102 -6.55 7.29 17.97
N LEU A 103 -6.85 7.69 16.73
CA LEU A 103 -6.82 6.79 15.57
C LEU A 103 -5.40 6.29 15.29
N VAL A 104 -4.41 7.16 15.33
CA VAL A 104 -3.01 6.81 15.09
C VAL A 104 -2.49 5.84 16.16
N ASP A 105 -2.89 6.02 17.42
CA ASP A 105 -2.50 5.16 18.54
C ASP A 105 -3.03 3.72 18.42
N THR A 106 -4.08 3.48 17.61
CA THR A 106 -4.59 2.12 17.33
C THR A 106 -3.71 1.32 16.38
N GLN A 107 -2.84 2.00 15.63
CA GLN A 107 -1.98 1.39 14.62
C GLN A 107 -0.56 1.19 15.17
N GLU A 108 0.28 0.47 14.41
CA GLU A 108 1.66 0.20 14.80
C GLU A 108 2.48 1.50 14.88
N GLN A 109 3.02 1.80 16.07
CA GLN A 109 3.58 3.12 16.39
C GLN A 109 4.81 3.46 15.54
N LEU A 110 5.67 2.48 15.27
CA LEU A 110 6.88 2.67 14.46
C LEU A 110 6.51 3.07 13.02
N LYS A 111 5.53 2.38 12.43
CA LYS A 111 5.08 2.68 11.07
C LYS A 111 4.37 4.02 10.97
N MET A 112 3.54 4.33 11.96
CA MET A 112 2.87 5.64 12.02
C MET A 112 3.86 6.77 12.22
N HIS A 113 4.90 6.58 13.03
CA HIS A 113 5.98 7.55 13.16
C HIS A 113 6.65 7.81 11.82
N VAL A 114 7.05 6.76 11.08
CA VAL A 114 7.67 6.89 9.75
C VAL A 114 6.76 7.63 8.78
N LEU A 115 5.48 7.24 8.71
CA LEU A 115 4.47 7.85 7.85
C LEU A 115 4.30 9.35 8.14
N LEU A 116 4.05 9.70 9.41
CA LEU A 116 3.78 11.08 9.79
C LEU A 116 5.04 11.96 9.71
N SER A 117 6.21 11.41 10.01
CA SER A 117 7.48 12.13 9.84
C SER A 117 7.71 12.51 8.39
N PHE A 118 7.43 11.58 7.46
CA PHE A 118 7.51 11.85 6.04
C PHE A 118 6.45 12.86 5.56
N LEU A 119 5.20 12.72 6.03
CA LEU A 119 4.08 13.59 5.62
C LEU A 119 4.22 15.05 6.05
N PHE A 120 4.87 15.32 7.18
CA PHE A 120 5.03 16.67 7.72
C PHE A 120 6.45 17.23 7.50
N ASP A 121 7.23 16.60 6.62
CA ASP A 121 8.52 17.09 6.17
C ASP A 121 8.41 17.66 4.76
N GLU A 122 8.56 18.99 4.66
CA GLU A 122 8.46 19.70 3.38
C GLU A 122 9.53 19.27 2.39
N GLU A 123 10.76 19.02 2.86
CA GLU A 123 11.88 18.68 1.98
C GLU A 123 11.63 17.31 1.33
N LEU A 124 11.23 16.32 2.14
CA LEU A 124 10.89 14.98 1.65
C LEU A 124 9.70 14.98 0.69
N LEU A 125 8.66 15.78 0.98
CA LEU A 125 7.51 15.90 0.09
C LEU A 125 7.89 16.53 -1.25
N ARG A 126 8.71 17.59 -1.23
CA ARG A 126 9.17 18.29 -2.44
C ARG A 126 10.07 17.42 -3.30
N GLU A 127 11.00 16.68 -2.67
CA GLU A 127 11.96 15.83 -3.37
C GLU A 127 11.31 14.57 -3.96
N HIS A 128 10.44 13.90 -3.19
CA HIS A 128 10.02 12.54 -3.55
C HIS A 128 8.59 12.42 -4.07
N VAL A 129 7.71 13.39 -3.81
CA VAL A 129 6.28 13.24 -4.11
C VAL A 129 5.73 14.35 -5.00
N ARG A 130 6.20 15.59 -4.83
CA ARG A 130 5.64 16.78 -5.50
C ARG A 130 5.50 16.60 -7.00
N GLU A 131 6.56 16.21 -7.70
CA GLU A 131 6.53 16.00 -9.15
C GLU A 131 5.45 14.98 -9.54
N SER A 132 5.41 13.85 -8.83
CA SER A 132 4.42 12.81 -9.07
C SER A 132 2.99 13.31 -8.82
N TRP A 133 2.75 14.15 -7.82
CA TRP A 133 1.44 14.72 -7.56
C TRP A 133 1.03 15.74 -8.64
N CYS A 134 1.98 16.55 -9.12
CA CYS A 134 1.76 17.53 -10.19
C CYS A 134 1.40 16.89 -11.54
N GLU A 135 1.65 15.59 -11.74
CA GLU A 135 1.16 14.87 -12.94
C GLU A 135 -0.37 14.68 -12.95
N VAL A 136 -1.02 14.72 -11.79
CA VAL A 136 -2.47 14.44 -11.64
C VAL A 136 -3.23 15.68 -11.16
N TYR A 137 -2.56 16.58 -10.44
CA TYR A 137 -3.15 17.77 -9.84
C TYR A 137 -2.38 19.03 -10.25
N ASP A 138 -3.03 20.18 -10.20
CA ASP A 138 -2.38 21.47 -10.49
C ASP A 138 -1.28 21.79 -9.47
N TYR A 139 -0.18 22.36 -9.95
CA TYR A 139 0.98 22.72 -9.13
C TYR A 139 0.59 23.68 -8.01
N LYS A 140 -0.33 24.63 -8.26
CA LYS A 140 -0.79 25.59 -7.25
C LYS A 140 -1.49 24.88 -6.10
N PHE A 141 -2.29 23.86 -6.41
CA PHE A 141 -2.97 23.06 -5.41
C PHE A 141 -1.94 22.27 -4.58
N ILE A 142 -0.95 21.64 -5.23
CA ILE A 142 0.06 20.86 -4.51
C ILE A 142 0.94 21.73 -3.61
N ASP A 143 1.48 22.84 -4.13
CA ASP A 143 2.37 23.69 -3.35
C ASP A 143 1.65 24.49 -2.26
N ASN A 144 0.56 25.16 -2.63
CA ASN A 144 -0.08 26.13 -1.73
C ASN A 144 -1.10 25.48 -0.80
N GLU A 145 -1.81 24.43 -1.24
CA GLU A 145 -2.87 23.81 -0.42
C GLU A 145 -2.39 22.56 0.30
N ILE A 146 -1.55 21.73 -0.32
CA ILE A 146 -1.13 20.46 0.29
C ILE A 146 0.17 20.63 1.08
N ILE A 147 1.27 20.98 0.41
CA ILE A 147 2.60 21.05 1.03
C ILE A 147 2.62 22.16 2.08
N SER A 148 2.16 23.38 1.75
CA SER A 148 2.13 24.48 2.72
C SER A 148 1.31 24.14 3.98
N LYS A 149 0.15 23.49 3.85
CA LYS A 149 -0.66 23.11 5.02
C LYS A 149 0.00 22.00 5.83
N ALA A 150 0.65 21.03 5.19
CA ALA A 150 1.42 20.02 5.88
C ALA A 150 2.55 20.68 6.70
N THR A 151 3.33 21.59 6.11
CA THR A 151 4.39 22.32 6.82
C THR A 151 3.84 23.11 8.01
N SER A 152 2.74 23.85 7.85
CA SER A 152 2.15 24.62 8.95
C SER A 152 1.69 23.74 10.11
N ARG A 153 1.18 22.54 9.83
CA ARG A 153 0.72 21.57 10.84
C ARG A 153 1.85 20.81 11.53
N LYS A 154 3.09 20.91 11.05
CA LYS A 154 4.26 20.24 11.64
C LYS A 154 4.42 20.54 13.13
N ILE A 155 4.23 21.80 13.53
CA ILE A 155 4.35 22.25 14.93
C ILE A 155 3.27 21.59 15.80
N GLU A 156 2.04 21.58 15.32
CA GLU A 156 0.90 20.94 16.02
C GLU A 156 1.09 19.42 16.18
N MET A 157 1.74 18.80 15.19
CA MET A 157 2.01 17.36 15.17
C MET A 157 3.29 16.96 15.90
N ARG A 158 4.16 17.91 16.29
CA ARG A 158 5.44 17.62 16.97
C ARG A 158 5.25 16.78 18.23
N ASN A 159 4.28 17.15 19.06
CA ASN A 159 3.98 16.41 20.30
C ASN A 159 3.49 14.98 20.02
N LEU A 160 2.77 14.77 18.92
CA LEU A 160 2.33 13.44 18.50
C LEU A 160 3.53 12.62 18.02
N LEU A 161 4.37 13.19 17.15
CA LEU A 161 5.58 12.56 16.63
C LEU A 161 6.55 12.15 17.75
N GLU A 162 6.83 13.04 18.70
CA GLU A 162 7.68 12.72 19.85
C GLU A 162 7.08 11.59 20.71
N SER A 163 5.76 11.61 20.92
CA SER A 163 5.09 10.54 21.66
C SER A 163 5.14 9.18 20.94
N LEU A 164 5.12 9.19 19.60
CA LEU A 164 5.25 7.98 18.78
C LEU A 164 6.68 7.47 18.76
N SER A 165 7.68 8.35 18.67
CA SER A 165 9.10 7.96 18.68
C SER A 165 9.50 7.36 20.03
N LEU A 166 9.06 7.98 21.12
CA LEU A 166 9.20 7.48 22.49
C LEU A 166 8.64 6.07 22.65
N ARG A 167 7.44 5.83 22.13
CA ARG A 167 6.76 4.52 22.22
C ARG A 167 7.39 3.48 21.31
N ALA A 168 7.90 3.89 20.15
CA ALA A 168 8.52 3.00 19.18
C ALA A 168 9.94 2.56 19.56
N THR A 169 10.74 3.46 20.16
CA THR A 169 12.17 3.25 20.40
C THR A 169 12.53 3.14 21.89
N GLY A 170 11.64 3.54 22.80
CA GLY A 170 11.91 3.56 24.25
C GLY A 170 12.93 4.63 24.69
N GLN A 171 13.40 5.46 23.76
CA GLN A 171 14.35 6.54 23.98
C GLN A 171 13.75 7.82 23.40
N LYS A 172 13.80 8.94 24.15
CA LYS A 172 13.46 10.25 23.58
C LYS A 172 14.41 10.49 22.42
N THR A 173 13.87 10.68 21.22
CA THR A 173 14.66 11.18 20.10
C THR A 173 15.02 12.63 20.45
N GLN A 174 16.18 12.82 21.08
CA GLN A 174 16.78 14.13 21.24
C GLN A 174 17.17 14.61 19.83
N GLN A 175 16.24 15.27 19.15
CA GLN A 175 16.62 16.17 18.09
C GLN A 175 17.26 17.37 18.76
N SER A 176 18.55 17.51 18.50
CA SER A 176 19.44 18.57 18.90
C SER A 176 18.90 19.94 18.53
N GLU A 177 18.27 20.62 19.47
CA GLU A 177 18.27 22.07 19.56
C GLU A 177 18.68 22.38 21.00
N GLY A 178 19.84 23.02 21.12
CA GLY A 178 20.50 23.23 22.39
C GLY A 178 19.68 24.14 23.29
N GLU A 179 19.25 23.61 24.42
CA GLU A 179 18.96 24.37 25.62
C GLU A 179 19.38 23.49 26.79
N GLU A 180 20.36 24.02 27.53
CA GLU A 180 20.88 23.48 28.77
C GLU A 180 19.75 23.54 29.80
N GLU A 181 19.17 22.39 30.18
CA GLU A 181 18.47 22.30 31.45
C GLU A 181 18.99 21.12 32.26
N GLU A 182 19.53 21.51 33.41
CA GLU A 182 20.13 20.73 34.46
C GLU A 182 19.19 19.62 34.95
N ASP A 183 19.61 18.36 34.79
CA ASP A 183 18.98 17.27 35.53
C ASP A 183 19.97 16.64 36.52
N LYS A 184 19.54 16.72 37.78
CA LYS A 184 20.32 16.59 39.01
C LYS A 184 20.95 15.21 39.15
N GLU A 185 22.26 15.23 39.35
CA GLU A 185 23.10 14.09 39.71
C GLU A 185 22.55 13.34 40.94
N LYS A 186 22.30 12.05 40.76
CA LYS A 186 22.42 11.06 41.85
C LYS A 186 23.66 10.24 41.58
N THR A 187 24.79 10.71 42.10
CA THR A 187 26.05 9.99 42.18
C THR A 187 25.88 8.74 43.05
N LYS A 188 25.73 7.58 42.39
CA LYS A 188 26.04 6.30 43.02
C LYS A 188 27.52 6.04 42.79
N GLU A 189 28.29 6.04 43.88
CA GLU A 189 29.71 5.72 43.88
C GLU A 189 29.94 4.36 43.20
N LYS A 190 30.74 4.35 42.13
CA LYS A 190 31.08 3.14 41.39
C LYS A 190 32.12 2.36 42.19
N HIS A 191 31.71 1.28 42.85
CA HIS A 191 32.67 0.30 43.36
C HIS A 191 33.41 -0.36 42.19
N THR A 192 34.73 -0.19 42.13
CA THR A 192 35.60 -0.90 41.18
C THR A 192 35.63 -2.38 41.54
N ILE A 193 34.92 -3.19 40.78
CA ILE A 193 34.94 -4.65 40.89
C ILE A 193 36.21 -5.15 40.18
N MET A 194 37.14 -5.76 40.91
CA MET A 194 38.23 -6.52 40.27
C MET A 194 37.65 -7.71 39.51
N VAL A 195 37.80 -7.71 38.20
CA VAL A 195 37.31 -8.78 37.32
C VAL A 195 38.22 -10.00 37.50
N LYS A 196 37.70 -11.07 38.12
CA LYS A 196 38.41 -12.35 38.19
C LYS A 196 38.36 -13.02 36.81
N PRO A 197 39.49 -13.43 36.21
CA PRO A 197 39.46 -14.09 34.90
C PRO A 197 38.67 -15.39 35.00
N PHE A 198 37.73 -15.59 34.08
CA PHE A 198 36.92 -16.80 33.99
C PHE A 198 37.63 -17.86 33.17
N ASN A 199 37.44 -19.13 33.53
CA ASN A 199 38.00 -20.24 32.78
C ASN A 199 37.23 -20.41 31.47
N LEU A 200 37.85 -20.01 30.35
CA LEU A 200 37.35 -20.25 28.99
C LEU A 200 37.27 -21.75 28.73
N THR A 201 36.05 -22.30 28.73
CA THR A 201 35.81 -23.65 28.22
C THR A 201 35.69 -23.58 26.70
N LYS A 202 36.42 -24.45 25.99
CA LYS A 202 36.32 -24.52 24.53
C LYS A 202 34.88 -24.95 24.16
N PRO A 203 34.18 -24.22 23.27
CA PRO A 203 32.83 -24.57 22.89
C PRO A 203 32.82 -25.96 22.27
N LYS A 204 31.85 -26.80 22.68
CA LYS A 204 31.67 -28.13 22.06
C LYS A 204 31.39 -27.93 20.56
N PRO A 205 32.08 -28.66 19.66
CA PRO A 205 31.86 -28.54 18.23
C PRO A 205 30.39 -28.89 17.92
N ARG A 206 29.72 -28.02 17.15
CA ARG A 206 28.32 -28.24 16.75
C ARG A 206 28.26 -29.49 15.88
N ARG A 207 27.46 -30.48 16.27
CA ARG A 207 27.14 -31.61 15.40
C ARG A 207 26.10 -31.13 14.39
N LEU A 208 26.46 -31.15 13.11
CA LEU A 208 25.50 -30.89 12.05
C LEU A 208 24.47 -32.04 12.03
N PRO A 209 23.17 -31.75 11.92
CA PRO A 209 22.18 -32.80 11.71
C PRO A 209 22.45 -33.48 10.36
N VAL A 210 22.37 -34.81 10.34
CA VAL A 210 22.55 -35.58 9.10
C VAL A 210 21.41 -35.24 8.15
N PRO A 211 21.69 -34.89 6.87
CA PRO A 211 20.66 -34.60 5.89
C PRO A 211 19.71 -35.79 5.74
N VAL A 212 18.40 -35.53 5.85
CA VAL A 212 17.37 -36.54 5.62
C VAL A 212 17.19 -36.71 4.12
N GLU A 213 17.43 -37.92 3.61
CA GLU A 213 17.15 -38.25 2.21
C GLU A 213 15.63 -38.25 1.97
N ILE A 214 15.15 -37.32 1.15
CA ILE A 214 13.74 -37.25 0.75
C ILE A 214 13.55 -38.16 -0.47
N PRO A 215 12.76 -39.24 -0.40
CA PRO A 215 12.51 -40.10 -1.54
C PRO A 215 11.66 -39.34 -2.58
N ARG A 216 12.26 -38.99 -3.72
CA ARG A 216 11.56 -38.36 -4.84
C ARG A 216 10.80 -39.41 -5.64
N LYS A 217 9.50 -39.58 -5.39
CA LYS A 217 8.61 -40.36 -6.26
C LYS A 217 8.14 -39.48 -7.41
N ILE A 218 8.68 -39.70 -8.60
CA ILE A 218 8.18 -39.06 -9.83
C ILE A 218 6.94 -39.83 -10.27
N GLN A 219 5.76 -39.22 -10.13
CA GLN A 219 4.52 -39.76 -10.70
C GLN A 219 4.15 -38.89 -11.90
N ALA A 220 4.11 -39.51 -13.09
CA ALA A 220 3.60 -38.84 -14.28
C ALA A 220 2.07 -38.76 -14.18
N ASN A 221 1.51 -37.57 -14.40
CA ASN A 221 0.07 -37.40 -14.53
C ASN A 221 -0.42 -38.21 -15.72
N LYS A 222 -1.57 -38.88 -15.57
CA LYS A 222 -2.20 -39.62 -16.66
C LYS A 222 -2.57 -38.63 -17.77
N VAL A 223 -2.15 -38.94 -19.01
CA VAL A 223 -2.49 -38.13 -20.19
C VAL A 223 -4.02 -38.14 -20.35
N ASP A 224 -4.60 -36.97 -20.62
CA ASP A 224 -6.03 -36.83 -20.83
C ASP A 224 -6.44 -37.62 -22.09
N GLN A 225 -7.42 -38.52 -21.95
CA GLN A 225 -7.84 -39.44 -23.01
C GLN A 225 -8.44 -38.68 -24.20
N LYS A 226 -8.91 -37.45 -23.99
CA LYS A 226 -9.45 -36.57 -25.04
C LYS A 226 -8.45 -36.25 -26.14
N ILE A 227 -7.14 -36.30 -25.85
CA ILE A 227 -6.07 -36.03 -26.81
C ILE A 227 -6.09 -37.06 -27.96
N PHE A 228 -6.59 -38.27 -27.71
CA PHE A 228 -6.65 -39.35 -28.70
C PHE A 228 -7.97 -39.40 -29.50
N ASN A 229 -8.91 -38.49 -29.26
CA ASN A 229 -10.22 -38.53 -29.91
C ASN A 229 -10.20 -38.11 -31.39
N ASN A 230 -9.21 -37.30 -31.80
CA ASN A 230 -9.09 -36.86 -33.18
C ASN A 230 -7.96 -37.61 -33.88
N SER A 231 -8.30 -38.27 -34.98
CA SER A 231 -7.32 -38.86 -35.89
C SER A 231 -6.65 -37.78 -36.73
N LEU A 232 -5.43 -38.03 -37.18
CA LEU A 232 -4.70 -37.12 -38.07
C LEU A 232 -5.52 -36.81 -39.34
N ALA A 233 -6.23 -37.81 -39.87
CA ALA A 233 -7.10 -37.63 -41.03
C ALA A 233 -8.26 -36.65 -40.79
N THR A 234 -8.86 -36.66 -39.59
CA THR A 234 -9.97 -35.73 -39.28
C THR A 234 -9.48 -34.30 -39.10
N VAL A 235 -8.26 -34.12 -38.59
CA VAL A 235 -7.60 -32.81 -38.50
C VAL A 235 -7.30 -32.25 -39.89
N ASP A 236 -6.81 -33.09 -40.81
CA ASP A 236 -6.51 -32.69 -42.18
C ASP A 236 -7.77 -32.27 -42.95
N GLU A 237 -8.89 -32.98 -42.77
CA GLU A 237 -10.18 -32.60 -43.34
C GLU A 237 -10.69 -31.27 -42.78
N GLN A 238 -10.57 -31.04 -41.47
CA GLN A 238 -10.94 -29.77 -40.84
C GLN A 238 -10.09 -28.61 -41.36
N ASN A 239 -8.79 -28.83 -41.54
CA ASN A 239 -7.87 -27.84 -42.08
C ASN A 239 -8.21 -27.48 -43.54
N LYS A 240 -8.56 -28.48 -44.37
CA LYS A 240 -9.03 -28.26 -45.74
C LYS A 240 -10.33 -27.44 -45.77
N LYS A 241 -11.31 -27.76 -44.93
CA LYS A 241 -12.57 -27.01 -44.82
C LYS A 241 -12.33 -25.56 -44.41
N ARG A 242 -11.51 -25.32 -43.38
CA ARG A 242 -11.12 -23.97 -42.95
C ARG A 242 -10.43 -23.19 -44.07
N PHE A 243 -9.53 -23.84 -44.80
CA PHE A 243 -8.83 -23.22 -45.92
C PHE A 243 -9.79 -22.77 -47.04
N GLU A 244 -10.77 -23.61 -47.39
CA GLU A 244 -11.80 -23.27 -48.38
C GLU A 244 -12.69 -22.11 -47.93
N GLU A 245 -13.07 -22.07 -46.66
CA GLU A 245 -13.85 -20.97 -46.07
C GLU A 245 -13.09 -19.64 -46.14
N VAL A 246 -11.82 -19.64 -45.72
CA VAL A 246 -10.95 -18.46 -45.79
C VAL A 246 -10.75 -18.01 -47.22
N LYS A 247 -10.61 -18.93 -48.17
CA LYS A 247 -10.51 -18.62 -49.60
C LYS A 247 -11.78 -17.93 -50.10
N LYS A 248 -12.96 -18.44 -49.76
CA LYS A 248 -14.26 -17.81 -50.12
C LYS A 248 -14.40 -16.42 -49.51
N GLN A 249 -14.04 -16.25 -48.24
CA GLN A 249 -14.06 -14.95 -47.57
C GLN A 249 -13.11 -13.95 -48.23
N THR A 250 -11.91 -14.40 -48.62
CA THR A 250 -10.92 -13.56 -49.29
C THR A 250 -11.42 -13.13 -50.66
N VAL A 251 -12.00 -14.03 -51.46
CA VAL A 251 -12.57 -13.69 -52.77
C VAL A 251 -13.71 -12.68 -52.63
N SER A 252 -14.64 -12.90 -51.70
CA SER A 252 -15.75 -11.97 -51.43
C SER A 252 -15.27 -10.57 -51.02
N LYS A 253 -14.12 -10.47 -50.32
CA LYS A 253 -13.52 -9.18 -49.95
C LYS A 253 -13.01 -8.38 -51.17
N TYR A 254 -12.66 -9.04 -52.26
CA TYR A 254 -12.10 -8.43 -53.47
C TYR A 254 -13.04 -8.54 -54.69
N ASP A 255 -14.32 -8.89 -54.49
CA ASP A 255 -15.32 -8.83 -55.56
C ASP A 255 -15.51 -7.38 -56.02
N PHE A 256 -15.42 -7.18 -57.34
CA PHE A 256 -15.31 -5.88 -58.03
C PHE A 256 -16.39 -4.84 -57.66
N GLN A 257 -17.53 -5.24 -57.09
CA GLN A 257 -18.61 -4.33 -56.69
C GLN A 257 -18.32 -3.52 -55.41
N ASN A 258 -17.38 -3.97 -54.57
CA ASN A 258 -17.08 -3.34 -53.27
C ASN A 258 -15.64 -2.83 -53.16
N ASP A 259 -14.91 -2.69 -54.26
CA ASP A 259 -13.53 -2.19 -54.25
C ASP A 259 -13.51 -0.65 -54.10
N PRO A 260 -13.11 -0.10 -52.94
CA PRO A 260 -13.16 1.35 -52.68
C PRO A 260 -12.21 2.14 -53.58
N ILE A 261 -11.18 1.49 -54.14
CA ILE A 261 -10.17 2.15 -54.97
C ILE A 261 -10.73 2.45 -56.37
N LYS A 262 -11.61 1.61 -56.93
CA LYS A 262 -12.19 1.85 -58.26
C LYS A 262 -13.33 2.86 -58.28
N ARG A 263 -14.10 3.02 -57.20
CA ARG A 263 -15.10 4.10 -57.09
C ARG A 263 -14.49 5.50 -57.29
N LEU A 264 -13.22 5.67 -56.93
CA LEU A 264 -12.48 6.93 -57.08
C LEU A 264 -12.09 7.24 -58.54
N TRP A 265 -12.11 6.27 -59.46
CA TRP A 265 -11.73 6.48 -60.86
C TRP A 265 -12.92 6.59 -61.82
N GLU A 266 -14.13 6.22 -61.38
CA GLU A 266 -15.37 6.32 -62.17
C GLU A 266 -16.29 7.48 -61.71
N SER A 267 -15.82 8.35 -60.81
CA SER A 267 -16.50 9.58 -60.37
C SER A 267 -15.99 10.83 -61.09
#